data_AF-A0A4U8TGU4-F1
#
_entry.id   AF-A0A4U8TGU4-F1
#
_cell.length_a   1.000
_cell.length_b   1.000
_cell.length_c   1.000
_cell.angle_alpha   90.00
_cell.angle_beta   90.00
_cell.angle_gamma   90.00
#
_symmetry.space_group_name_H-M   'P 1'
#
loop_
_entity.id
_entity.type
_entity.pdbx_description
1 polymer ?
#
loop_
_entity_poly.entity_id
_entity_poly.type
_entity_poly.pdbx_seq_one_letter_code
_entity_poly.pdbx_strand_id
1 'polypeptide(L)'
;MAMVFNNPDSMEKFANDLRHFIDEMQSALNSLNGAYAALGEDWQDSKRVEFDENMLEISHSIGRFSDYANESINYILHKAAQLREYHS
;
A
#
# COMPACT_ATOMS: atom_id res chain seq x y z
N MET A 1 -25.34 -3.62 -15.33
CA MET A 1 -25.32 -2.14 -15.37
C MET A 1 -24.73 -1.65 -14.07
N ALA A 2 -23.40 -1.45 -14.01
CA ALA A 2 -22.72 -1.02 -12.81
C ALA A 2 -22.85 0.51 -12.66
N MET A 3 -23.95 0.97 -12.04
CA MET A 3 -24.04 2.34 -11.53
C MET A 3 -23.21 2.46 -10.25
N VAL A 4 -21.90 2.25 -10.35
CA VAL A 4 -20.95 2.49 -9.25
C VAL A 4 -20.21 3.77 -9.59
N PHE A 5 -20.89 4.91 -9.45
CA PHE A 5 -20.17 6.19 -9.50
C PHE A 5 -20.28 6.98 -8.20
N ASN A 6 -21.36 6.86 -7.42
CA ASN A 6 -21.57 7.75 -6.25
C ASN A 6 -22.19 7.05 -5.01
N ASN A 7 -21.91 5.77 -4.73
CA ASN A 7 -22.33 5.21 -3.43
C ASN A 7 -21.26 5.49 -2.36
N PRO A 8 -21.52 6.32 -1.33
CA PRO A 8 -20.58 6.55 -0.23
C PRO A 8 -20.13 5.25 0.46
N ASP A 9 -20.99 4.24 0.56
CA ASP A 9 -20.62 2.95 1.16
C ASP A 9 -19.58 2.20 0.32
N SER A 10 -19.67 2.28 -1.02
CA SER A 10 -18.67 1.66 -1.90
C SER A 10 -17.34 2.40 -1.86
N MET A 11 -17.38 3.73 -1.70
CA MET A 11 -16.18 4.56 -1.55
C MET A 11 -15.45 4.26 -0.25
N GLU A 12 -16.18 4.18 0.87
CA GLU A 12 -15.61 3.80 2.16
C GLU A 12 -15.08 2.37 2.15
N LYS A 13 -15.80 1.42 1.53
CA LYS A 13 -15.30 0.06 1.37
C LYS A 13 -13.98 0.05 0.61
N PHE A 14 -13.90 0.73 -0.53
CA PHE A 14 -12.66 0.79 -1.30
C PHE A 14 -11.52 1.46 -0.53
N ALA A 15 -11.78 2.55 0.20
CA ALA A 15 -10.78 3.21 1.02
C ALA A 15 -10.23 2.29 2.13
N ASN A 16 -11.10 1.49 2.76
CA ASN A 16 -10.68 0.48 3.74
C ASN A 16 -9.90 -0.66 3.08
N ASP A 17 -10.37 -1.19 1.95
CA ASP A 17 -9.68 -2.23 1.20
C ASP A 17 -8.26 -1.76 0.77
N LEU A 18 -8.15 -0.51 0.30
CA LEU A 18 -6.87 0.10 -0.09
C LEU A 18 -5.93 0.28 1.11
N ARG A 19 -6.46 0.69 2.27
CA ARG A 19 -5.67 0.80 3.51
C ARG A 19 -5.11 -0.57 3.94
N HIS A 20 -5.96 -1.60 3.95
CA HIS A 20 -5.52 -2.95 4.28
C HIS A 20 -4.46 -3.45 3.30
N PHE A 21 -4.64 -3.20 2.01
CA PHE A 21 -3.68 -3.61 1.00
C PHE A 21 -2.28 -3.00 1.20
N ILE A 22 -2.20 -1.68 1.47
CA ILE A 22 -0.89 -1.04 1.69
C ILE A 22 -0.23 -1.49 3.00
N ASP A 23 -1.01 -1.74 4.04
CA ASP A 23 -0.51 -2.26 5.32
C ASP A 23 0.05 -3.68 5.16
N GLU A 24 -0.65 -4.54 4.41
CA GLU A 24 -0.21 -5.90 4.08
C GLU A 24 1.07 -5.89 3.23
N MET A 25 1.15 -5.00 2.23
CA MET A 25 2.36 -4.85 1.41
C MET A 25 3.58 -4.45 2.26
N GLN A 26 3.43 -3.48 3.16
CA GLN A 26 4.51 -3.05 4.04
C GLN A 26 4.92 -4.16 5.02
N SER A 27 3.95 -4.87 5.60
CA SER A 27 4.21 -6.01 6.49
C SER A 27 4.97 -7.14 5.78
N ALA A 28 4.57 -7.48 4.55
CA ALA A 28 5.24 -8.49 3.74
C ALA A 28 6.68 -8.09 3.39
N LEU A 29 6.90 -6.82 3.01
CA LEU A 29 8.24 -6.30 2.76
C LEU A 29 9.12 -6.33 4.00
N ASN A 30 8.60 -5.93 5.17
CA ASN A 30 9.33 -5.97 6.43
C ASN A 30 9.71 -7.40 6.83
N SER A 31 8.80 -8.36 6.65
CA SER A 31 9.05 -9.78 6.91
C SER A 31 10.14 -10.33 5.98
N LEU A 32 10.10 -9.98 4.69
CA LEU A 32 11.12 -10.36 3.72
C LEU A 32 12.49 -9.77 4.07
N ASN A 33 12.55 -8.49 4.44
CA ASN A 33 13.78 -7.84 4.90
C ASN A 33 14.36 -8.52 6.16
N GLY A 34 13.51 -8.93 7.10
CA GLY A 34 13.94 -9.68 8.28
C GLY A 34 14.53 -11.05 7.94
N ALA A 35 13.87 -11.81 7.07
CA ALA A 35 14.38 -13.10 6.58
C ALA A 35 15.70 -12.94 5.82
N TYR A 36 15.82 -11.88 5.02
CA TYR A 36 17.02 -11.57 4.25
C TYR A 36 18.20 -11.11 5.12
N ALA A 37 17.94 -10.35 6.19
CA ALA A 37 18.95 -9.98 7.16
C ALA A 37 19.53 -11.21 7.86
N ALA A 38 18.68 -12.19 8.23
CA ALA A 38 19.12 -13.46 8.80
C ALA A 38 19.97 -14.30 7.83
N LEU A 39 19.71 -14.22 6.52
CA LEU A 39 20.50 -14.90 5.49
C LEU A 39 21.84 -14.20 5.20
N GLY A 40 21.97 -12.91 5.52
CA GLY A 40 23.14 -12.09 5.16
C GLY A 40 24.44 -12.43 5.85
N GLU A 41 24.40 -13.22 6.91
CA GLU A 41 25.61 -13.76 7.51
C GLU A 41 26.27 -14.84 6.61
N ASP A 42 25.47 -15.56 5.83
CA ASP A 42 25.93 -16.69 5.00
C ASP A 42 26.05 -16.37 3.49
N TRP A 43 25.39 -15.32 2.99
CA TRP A 43 25.35 -14.97 1.57
C TRP A 43 26.08 -13.64 1.26
N GLN A 44 27.29 -13.73 0.70
CA GLN A 44 28.20 -12.59 0.47
C GLN A 44 28.79 -12.48 -0.95
N ASP A 45 28.07 -12.95 -1.98
CA ASP A 45 28.57 -12.92 -3.37
C ASP A 45 28.10 -11.67 -4.15
N SER A 46 28.43 -11.58 -5.44
CA SER A 46 27.98 -10.47 -6.29
C SER A 46 26.46 -10.45 -6.53
N LYS A 47 25.77 -11.60 -6.41
CA LYS A 47 24.31 -11.68 -6.54
C LYS A 47 23.60 -11.08 -5.35
N ARG A 48 24.18 -11.16 -4.17
CA ARG A 48 23.73 -10.44 -2.98
C ARG A 48 23.63 -8.93 -3.24
N VAL A 49 24.67 -8.33 -3.82
CA VAL A 49 24.73 -6.88 -4.10
C VAL A 49 23.66 -6.48 -5.11
N GLU A 50 23.50 -7.23 -6.20
CA GLU A 50 22.42 -6.99 -7.17
C GLU A 50 21.03 -7.09 -6.50
N PHE A 51 20.85 -8.05 -5.60
CA PHE A 51 19.58 -8.22 -4.88
C PHE A 51 19.32 -7.06 -3.89
N ASP A 52 20.34 -6.59 -3.18
CA ASP A 52 20.25 -5.41 -2.29
C ASP A 52 19.74 -4.18 -3.03
N GLU A 53 20.31 -3.90 -4.21
CA GLU A 53 19.91 -2.76 -5.04
C GLU A 53 18.43 -2.87 -5.46
N ASN A 54 18.01 -4.04 -5.96
CA ASN A 54 16.62 -4.28 -6.34
C ASN A 54 15.66 -4.17 -5.15
N MET A 55 16.06 -4.67 -3.97
CA MET A 55 15.24 -4.60 -2.75
C MET A 55 15.02 -3.14 -2.31
N LEU A 56 16.07 -2.31 -2.39
CA LEU A 56 15.97 -0.88 -2.11
C LEU A 56 15.02 -0.16 -3.07
N GLU A 57 15.09 -0.46 -4.37
CA GLU A 57 14.17 0.11 -5.37
C GLU A 57 12.71 -0.28 -5.13
N ILE A 58 12.47 -1.55 -4.80
CA ILE A 58 11.13 -2.06 -4.46
C ILE A 58 10.62 -1.36 -3.19
N SER A 59 11.45 -1.27 -2.15
CA SER A 59 11.10 -0.60 -0.89
C SER A 59 10.70 0.86 -1.11
N HIS A 60 11.48 1.61 -1.90
CA HIS A 60 11.14 2.99 -2.24
C HIS A 60 9.84 3.08 -3.04
N SER A 61 9.60 2.15 -3.97
CA SER A 61 8.39 2.15 -4.80
C SER A 61 7.13 1.86 -3.96
N ILE A 62 7.22 0.92 -3.03
CA ILE A 62 6.13 0.60 -2.08
C ILE A 62 5.87 1.79 -1.14
N GLY A 63 6.92 2.45 -0.65
CA GLY A 63 6.79 3.66 0.16
C GLY A 63 6.02 4.76 -0.57
N ARG A 64 6.48 5.14 -1.79
CA ARG A 64 5.79 6.15 -2.62
C ARG A 64 4.34 5.78 -2.92
N PHE A 65 4.07 4.51 -3.20
CA PHE A 65 2.71 4.04 -3.45
C PHE A 65 1.84 4.15 -2.19
N SER A 66 2.38 3.81 -1.02
CA SER A 66 1.68 3.92 0.26
C SER A 66 1.33 5.37 0.60
N ASP A 67 2.24 6.32 0.35
CA ASP A 67 1.98 7.75 0.54
C ASP A 67 0.83 8.24 -0.34
N TYR A 68 0.90 7.92 -1.64
CA TYR A 68 -0.15 8.28 -2.60
C TYR A 68 -1.50 7.62 -2.27
N ALA A 69 -1.49 6.37 -1.80
CA ALA A 69 -2.68 5.66 -1.36
C ALA A 69 -3.30 6.33 -0.13
N ASN A 70 -2.50 6.74 0.85
CA ASN A 70 -2.98 7.45 2.04
C ASN A 70 -3.66 8.78 1.70
N GLU A 71 -3.06 9.58 0.79
CA GLU A 71 -3.69 10.80 0.29
C GLU A 71 -5.03 10.50 -0.40
N SER A 72 -5.06 9.47 -1.24
CA SER A 72 -6.25 9.02 -1.96
C SER A 72 -7.35 8.54 -1.01
N ILE A 73 -7.00 7.76 0.02
CA ILE A 73 -7.94 7.28 1.06
C ILE A 73 -8.61 8.47 1.73
N ASN A 74 -7.84 9.47 2.17
CA ASN A 74 -8.38 10.67 2.82
C ASN A 74 -9.35 11.43 1.90
N TYR A 75 -8.98 11.62 0.64
CA TYR A 75 -9.82 12.28 -0.35
C TYR A 75 -11.13 11.52 -0.61
N ILE A 76 -11.05 10.18 -0.76
CA ILE A 76 -12.22 9.33 -1.00
C ILE A 76 -13.18 9.35 0.19
N LEU A 77 -12.66 9.24 1.41
CA LEU A 77 -13.47 9.32 2.63
C LEU A 77 -14.12 10.69 2.79
N HIS A 78 -13.39 11.78 2.54
CA HIS A 78 -13.95 13.13 2.57
C HIS A 78 -15.10 13.29 1.57
N LYS A 79 -14.91 12.82 0.33
CA LYS A 79 -15.94 12.88 -0.71
C LYS A 79 -17.15 11.99 -0.39
N ALA A 80 -16.93 10.82 0.23
CA ALA A 80 -18.02 9.96 0.70
C ALA A 80 -18.86 10.64 1.80
N ALA A 81 -18.20 11.32 2.76
CA ALA A 81 -18.89 12.08 3.80
C ALA A 81 -19.75 13.21 3.20
N GLN A 82 -19.20 13.98 2.27
CA GLN A 82 -19.97 15.03 1.57
C GLN A 82 -21.19 14.46 0.86
N LEU A 83 -21.06 13.33 0.15
CA LEU A 83 -22.19 12.69 -0.51
C LEU A 83 -23.27 12.25 0.49
N ARG A 84 -22.90 11.74 1.67
CA ARG A 84 -23.87 11.40 2.73
C ARG A 84 -24.63 12.63 3.20
N GLU A 85 -23.96 13.76 3.41
CA GLU A 85 -24.58 15.02 3.85
C GLU A 85 -25.54 15.60 2.79
N TYR A 86 -25.21 15.51 1.49
CA TYR A 86 -26.11 15.95 0.42
C TYR A 86 -27.35 15.07 0.26
N HIS A 87 -27.30 13.82 0.71
CA HIS A 87 -28.38 12.84 0.61
C HIS A 87 -29.19 12.66 1.91
N SER A 88 -28.85 13.38 2.99
CA SER A 88 -29.59 13.41 4.26
C SER A 88 -30.59 14.56 4.32
#